data_AF-A0A662EMP0-F1
#
_entry.id   AF-A0A662EMP0-F1
#
_cell.length_a   1.000
_cell.length_b   1.000
_cell.length_c   1.000
_cell.angle_alpha   90.00
_cell.angle_beta   90.00
_cell.angle_gamma   90.00
#
_symmetry.space_group_name_H-M   'P 1'
#
loop_
_entity.id
_entity.type
_entity.pdbx_description
1 polymer ?
#
loop_
_entity_poly.entity_id
_entity_poly.type
_entity_poly.pdbx_seq_one_letter_code
_entity_poly.pdbx_strand_id
1 'polypeptide(L)'
;LLNITGGEDLTLAEVTQIAEVVRKQIALDADLTFGAVVRGELQGKVKVTVIPADFKSTSFEEEAPPRGPSVPRPPRRKVEIDKEDVDIPAFLRRNREE
;
A
#
# COMPACT_ATOMS: atom_id res chain seq x y z
N LEU A 1 0.62 -15.38 -7.21
CA LEU A 1 1.05 -15.33 -8.63
C LEU A 1 2.49 -14.83 -8.71
N LEU A 2 3.31 -15.44 -9.56
CA LEU A 2 4.71 -15.09 -9.78
C LEU A 2 4.94 -14.79 -11.27
N ASN A 3 5.45 -13.61 -11.59
CA ASN A 3 5.86 -13.27 -12.95
C ASN A 3 7.35 -12.99 -13.00
N ILE A 4 8.06 -13.72 -13.86
CA ILE A 4 9.50 -13.58 -14.07
C ILE A 4 9.68 -12.97 -15.46
N THR A 5 10.43 -11.89 -15.56
CA THR A 5 10.72 -11.24 -16.84
C THR A 5 12.22 -11.10 -17.00
N GLY A 6 12.76 -11.53 -18.13
CA GLY A 6 14.20 -11.46 -18.41
C GLY A 6 14.49 -11.24 -19.89
N GLY A 7 15.77 -11.14 -20.23
CA GLY A 7 16.25 -11.05 -21.61
C GLY A 7 16.16 -12.37 -22.38
N GLU A 8 16.75 -12.41 -23.57
CA GLU A 8 16.85 -13.63 -24.38
C GLU A 8 17.73 -14.70 -23.73
N ASP A 9 18.52 -14.28 -22.73
CA ASP A 9 19.35 -15.13 -21.90
C ASP A 9 18.58 -15.82 -20.76
N LEU A 10 17.29 -15.52 -20.55
CA LEU A 10 16.49 -16.14 -19.49
C LEU A 10 16.28 -17.63 -19.76
N THR A 11 16.81 -18.47 -18.85
CA THR A 11 16.70 -19.93 -18.97
C THR A 11 15.59 -20.52 -18.09
N LEU A 12 15.09 -21.69 -18.47
CA LEU A 12 14.13 -22.45 -17.65
C LEU A 12 14.73 -22.84 -16.28
N ALA A 13 16.04 -23.09 -16.22
CA ALA A 13 16.73 -23.45 -14.99
C ALA A 13 16.66 -22.32 -13.96
N GLU A 14 16.93 -21.07 -14.38
CA GLU A 14 16.82 -19.90 -13.51
C GLU A 14 15.38 -19.66 -13.07
N VAL A 15 14.42 -19.75 -14.00
CA VAL A 15 12.99 -19.64 -13.69
C VAL A 15 12.58 -20.66 -12.61
N THR A 16 13.04 -21.91 -12.74
CA THR A 16 12.75 -22.98 -11.78
C THR A 16 13.38 -22.70 -10.42
N GLN A 17 14.64 -22.24 -10.38
CA GLN A 17 15.31 -21.90 -9.13
C GLN A 17 14.61 -20.75 -8.39
N ILE A 18 14.20 -19.71 -9.11
CA ILE A 18 13.46 -18.58 -8.53
C ILE A 18 12.12 -19.07 -7.97
N ALA A 19 11.39 -19.90 -8.73
CA ALA A 19 10.11 -20.46 -8.29
C ALA A 19 10.26 -21.30 -7.01
N GLU A 20 11.28 -22.16 -6.94
CA GLU A 20 11.59 -22.98 -5.76
C GLU A 20 11.91 -22.12 -4.52
N VAL A 21 12.68 -21.03 -4.68
CA VAL A 21 13.00 -20.11 -3.59
C VAL A 21 11.72 -19.45 -3.06
N VAL A 22 10.86 -18.96 -3.96
CA VAL A 22 9.58 -18.35 -3.56
C VAL A 22 8.65 -19.40 -2.91
N ARG A 23 8.62 -20.62 -3.44
CA ARG A 23 7.80 -21.72 -2.90
C ARG A 23 8.12 -22.04 -1.44
N LYS A 24 9.39 -21.94 -1.05
CA LYS A 24 9.85 -22.17 0.34
C LYS A 24 9.45 -21.05 1.31
N GLN A 25 9.14 -19.86 0.79
CA GLN A 25 8.79 -18.68 1.60
C GLN A 25 7.28 -18.47 1.74
N ILE A 26 6.47 -19.15 0.90
CA ILE A 26 5.01 -19.09 0.97
C ILE A 26 4.45 -20.24 1.83
N ALA A 27 3.20 -20.10 2.25
CA ALA A 27 2.50 -21.13 3.02
C ALA A 27 2.39 -22.45 2.22
N LEU A 28 2.39 -23.58 2.93
CA LEU A 28 2.38 -24.93 2.34
C LEU A 28 1.14 -25.20 1.48
N ASP A 29 0.01 -24.58 1.83
CA ASP A 29 -1.30 -24.71 1.20
C ASP A 29 -1.56 -23.64 0.13
N ALA A 30 -0.67 -22.66 -0.04
CA ALA A 30 -0.84 -21.62 -1.04
C ALA A 30 -0.67 -22.20 -2.46
N ASP A 31 -1.52 -21.79 -3.40
CA ASP A 31 -1.32 -22.08 -4.82
C ASP A 31 -0.31 -21.10 -5.43
N LEU A 32 0.67 -21.63 -6.17
CA LEU A 32 1.69 -20.84 -6.86
C LEU A 32 1.59 -21.03 -8.37
N THR A 33 0.88 -20.12 -9.02
CA THR A 33 0.96 -19.97 -10.48
C THR A 33 2.14 -19.07 -10.84
N PHE A 34 3.05 -19.57 -11.68
CA PHE A 34 4.18 -18.79 -12.22
C PHE A 34 4.13 -18.65 -13.75
N GLY A 35 4.69 -17.55 -14.26
CA GLY A 35 4.85 -17.28 -15.68
C GLY A 35 6.19 -16.60 -15.98
N ALA A 36 6.67 -16.79 -17.21
CA ALA A 36 7.91 -16.17 -17.69
C ALA A 36 7.62 -15.36 -18.96
N VAL A 37 8.20 -14.15 -19.05
CA VAL A 37 8.08 -13.26 -20.21
C VAL A 37 9.48 -12.84 -20.65
N VAL A 38 9.76 -12.95 -21.94
CA VAL A 38 11.04 -12.53 -22.53
C VAL A 38 10.89 -11.09 -23.06
N ARG A 39 11.82 -10.22 -22.69
CA ARG A 39 11.95 -8.85 -23.20
C ARG A 39 13.42 -8.52 -23.46
N GLY A 40 13.79 -8.21 -24.70
CA GLY A 40 15.16 -7.87 -25.08
C GLY A 40 15.78 -6.69 -24.31
N GLU A 41 14.95 -5.78 -23.80
CA GLU A 41 15.38 -4.65 -22.94
C GLU A 41 16.00 -5.11 -21.60
N LEU A 42 15.73 -6.35 -21.18
CA LEU A 42 16.22 -6.94 -19.93
C LEU A 42 17.40 -7.88 -20.14
N GLN A 43 18.17 -7.72 -21.23
CA GLN A 43 19.38 -8.52 -21.44
C GLN A 43 20.32 -8.47 -20.22
N GLY A 44 20.70 -9.64 -19.70
CA GLY A 44 21.55 -9.75 -18.50
C GLY A 44 20.86 -9.36 -17.19
N LYS A 45 19.54 -9.15 -17.19
CA LYS A 45 18.75 -8.75 -16.02
C LYS A 45 17.49 -9.60 -15.89
N VAL A 46 17.13 -9.88 -14.64
CA VAL A 46 15.88 -10.57 -14.33
C VAL A 46 15.05 -9.71 -13.38
N LYS A 47 13.79 -9.48 -13.74
CA LYS A 47 12.79 -8.81 -12.92
C LYS A 47 11.79 -9.85 -12.43
N VAL A 48 11.71 -10.02 -11.11
CA VAL A 48 10.77 -10.92 -10.46
C VAL A 48 9.66 -10.09 -9.83
N THR A 49 8.41 -10.41 -10.15
CA THR A 49 7.22 -9.76 -9.59
C THR A 49 6.41 -10.80 -8.85
N VAL A 50 6.27 -10.62 -7.54
CA VAL A 50 5.46 -11.49 -6.67
C VAL A 50 4.17 -10.76 -6.35
N ILE A 51 3.05 -11.38 -6.68
CA ILE A 51 1.71 -10.90 -6.32
C ILE A 51 1.13 -11.89 -5.32
N PRO A 52 1.25 -11.60 -4.02
CA PRO A 52 0.58 -12.39 -3.01
C PRO A 52 -0.94 -12.17 -3.08
N ALA A 53 -1.69 -13.26 -2.93
CA ALA A 53 -3.14 -13.20 -2.77
C ALA A 53 -3.50 -13.64 -1.35
N ASP A 54 -4.69 -13.25 -0.89
CA ASP A 54 -5.29 -13.67 0.38
C ASP A 54 -4.49 -13.34 1.65
N PHE A 55 -3.74 -12.23 1.63
CA PHE A 55 -3.26 -11.64 2.87
C PHE A 55 -4.46 -11.02 3.57
N LYS A 56 -4.95 -11.70 4.62
CA LYS A 56 -5.80 -11.04 5.61
C LYS A 56 -5.02 -9.85 6.12
N SER A 57 -5.58 -8.66 6.00
CA SER A 57 -5.04 -7.49 6.67
C SER A 57 -4.96 -7.83 8.15
N THR A 58 -3.77 -8.15 8.65
CA THR A 58 -3.44 -7.73 10.00
C THR A 58 -3.66 -6.24 9.94
N SER A 59 -4.79 -5.77 10.48
CA SER A 59 -4.94 -4.38 10.84
C SER A 59 -3.64 -4.04 11.53
N PHE A 60 -2.80 -3.27 10.84
CA PHE A 60 -1.78 -2.50 11.51
C PHE A 60 -2.63 -1.62 12.40
N GLU A 61 -2.86 -2.08 13.64
CA GLU A 61 -3.15 -1.18 14.72
C GLU A 61 -1.95 -0.27 14.70
N GLU A 62 -2.16 0.88 14.07
CA GLU A 62 -1.30 2.04 14.16
C GLU A 62 -1.20 2.28 15.66
N GLU A 63 -0.18 1.69 16.30
CA GLU A 63 0.23 2.04 17.64
C GLU A 63 0.50 3.54 17.54
N ALA A 64 -0.49 4.31 17.98
CA ALA A 64 -0.40 5.74 18.06
C ALA A 64 0.92 6.05 18.77
N PRO A 65 1.78 6.89 18.20
CA PRO A 65 3.05 7.22 18.83
C PRO A 65 2.78 7.70 20.25
N PRO A 66 3.62 7.32 21.24
CA PRO A 66 3.40 7.68 22.63
C PRO A 66 3.22 9.20 22.70
N ARG A 67 2.06 9.63 23.23
CA ARG A 67 1.72 11.04 23.39
C ARG A 67 2.86 11.72 24.16
N GLY A 68 3.69 12.48 23.46
CA GLY A 68 4.66 13.38 24.06
C GLY A 68 3.96 14.42 24.95
N PRO A 69 4.72 15.15 25.79
CA PRO A 69 4.16 16.06 26.77
C PRO A 69 3.24 17.08 26.11
N SER A 70 1.99 17.11 26.60
CA SER A 70 0.92 17.96 26.12
C SER A 70 1.32 19.43 26.18
N VAL A 71 1.52 20.04 25.01
CA VAL A 71 1.53 21.50 24.89
C VAL A 71 0.11 21.98 25.21
N PRO A 72 -0.10 22.96 26.12
CA PRO A 72 -1.43 23.46 26.40
C PRO A 72 -2.00 24.11 25.14
N ARG A 73 -2.97 23.41 24.53
CA ARG A 73 -3.69 23.89 23.36
C ARG A 73 -4.58 25.05 23.82
N PRO A 74 -4.57 26.22 23.15
CA PRO A 74 -5.48 27.31 23.50
C PRO A 74 -6.93 26.79 23.41
N PRO A 75 -7.85 27.30 24.26
CA PRO A 75 -9.23 26.85 24.27
C PRO A 75 -9.83 27.08 22.89
N ARG A 76 -10.06 25.98 22.16
CA ARG A 76 -10.82 26.02 20.91
C ARG A 76 -12.22 26.47 21.26
N ARG A 77 -12.57 27.71 20.90
CA ARG A 77 -13.97 28.17 20.90
C ARG A 77 -14.74 27.19 20.02
N LYS A 78 -15.62 26.39 20.61
CA LYS A 78 -16.55 25.56 19.86
C LYS A 78 -17.44 26.51 19.09
N VAL A 79 -17.23 26.60 17.78
CA VAL A 79 -18.21 27.20 16.88
C VAL A 79 -19.24 26.10 16.64
N GLU A 80 -20.39 26.22 17.28
CA GLU A 80 -21.56 25.41 16.94
C GLU A 80 -21.99 25.88 15.55
N ILE A 81 -21.78 25.02 14.56
CA ILE A 81 -22.19 25.31 13.18
C ILE A 81 -23.61 24.74 13.07
N ASP A 82 -24.60 25.62 12.99
CA ASP A 82 -25.96 25.21 12.67
C ASP A 82 -25.98 24.53 11.29
N LYS A 83 -26.74 23.44 11.17
CA LYS A 83 -26.80 22.63 9.93
C LYS A 83 -27.30 23.43 8.73
N GLU A 84 -28.03 24.50 8.99
CA GLU A 84 -28.56 25.45 8.00
C GLU A 84 -27.47 26.36 7.43
N ASP A 85 -26.36 26.55 8.15
CA ASP A 85 -25.25 27.40 7.70
C ASP A 85 -24.24 26.66 6.85
N VAL A 86 -24.28 25.32 6.77
CA VAL A 86 -23.29 24.48 6.09
C VAL A 86 -23.11 24.88 4.62
N ASP A 87 -24.20 25.27 3.95
CA ASP A 87 -24.21 25.69 2.55
C ASP A 87 -23.70 27.12 2.32
N ILE A 88 -23.48 27.90 3.38
CA ILE A 88 -22.98 29.26 3.31
C ILE A 88 -21.46 29.25 3.55
N PRO A 89 -20.65 29.77 2.62
CA PRO A 89 -19.21 29.92 2.80
C PRO A 89 -18.85 30.76 4.05
N ALA A 90 -17.78 30.37 4.75
CA ALA A 90 -17.41 30.90 6.07
C ALA A 90 -17.23 32.44 6.15
N PHE A 91 -16.89 33.10 5.03
CA PHE A 91 -16.72 34.55 4.97
C PHE A 91 -18.04 35.34 4.95
N LEU A 92 -19.14 34.74 4.45
CA LEU A 92 -20.47 35.36 4.44
C LEU A 92 -21.19 35.21 5.79
N ARG A 93 -20.84 34.19 6.57
CA ARG A 93 -21.40 33.98 7.92
C ARG A 93 -20.99 35.11 8.88
N ARG A 94 -19.73 35.56 8.81
CA ARG A 94 -19.15 36.55 9.73
C ARG A 94 -19.79 37.94 9.62
N ASN A 95 -20.19 38.37 8.42
CA ASN A 95 -20.81 39.68 8.18
C ASN A 95 -22.28 39.76 8.62
N ARG A 96 -22.88 38.67 9.10
CA ARG A 96 -24.27 38.62 9.57
C ARG A 96 -24.37 38.76 11.10
N GLU A 97 -23.23 38.62 11.79
CA GLU A 97 -23.12 38.71 13.25
C GLU A 97 -22.50 40.05 13.72
N GLU A 98 -22.23 40.99 12.79
CA GLU A 98 -21.89 42.40 13.06
C GLU A 98 -22.98 43.33 12.53
#